data_AF-A0A099I764-F1
#
_entry.id   AF-A0A099I764-F1
#
_cell.length_a   1.000
_cell.length_b   1.000
_cell.length_c   1.000
_cell.angle_alpha   90.00
_cell.angle_beta   90.00
_cell.angle_gamma   90.00
#
_symmetry.space_group_name_H-M   'P 1'
#
loop_
_entity.id
_entity.type
_entity.pdbx_description
1 polymer ?
#
loop_
_entity_poly.entity_id
_entity_poly.type
_entity_poly.pdbx_seq_one_letter_code
_entity_poly.pdbx_strand_id
1 'polypeptide(L)'
;MTPADISWDFIIGGLALFLFGIQFMGDGLKSIAGEKLREYIDRYTNKPWKGILVGSIITVFIQSSSATSAIAIGFVRAGLMSLEQSIGIIIGANIGTTVTAFLIGLKVEALALYFVFLGVLITLFAKRKKQTYMGQIVLGFGLLFFGLRLMGDELSKLGQMDFFTTLATTMQNQPILGFISGTLMTAVVQSSSAVVGIIQKIYDSGAMTLTAALPFVFGSNIGTTVTAVFAS
;
A
#
# COMPACT_ATOMS: atom_id res chain seq x y z
N MET A 1 -25.02 -6.65 -17.89
CA MET A 1 -24.57 -5.26 -17.65
C MET A 1 -23.57 -4.89 -18.71
N THR A 2 -23.65 -3.68 -19.23
CA THR A 2 -22.68 -3.14 -20.19
C THR A 2 -21.67 -2.25 -19.47
N PRO A 3 -20.48 -2.00 -20.03
CA PRO A 3 -19.51 -1.05 -19.45
C PRO A 3 -20.04 0.37 -19.23
N ALA A 4 -21.19 0.70 -19.83
CA ALA A 4 -21.88 1.98 -19.67
C ALA A 4 -22.70 2.08 -18.37
N ASP A 5 -23.00 0.94 -17.71
CA ASP A 5 -23.75 0.91 -16.44
C ASP A 5 -22.83 1.15 -15.22
N ILE A 6 -21.52 1.29 -15.46
CA ILE A 6 -20.50 1.50 -14.44
C ILE A 6 -20.13 2.98 -14.38
N SER A 7 -20.15 3.53 -13.19
CA SER A 7 -19.73 4.90 -12.95
C SER A 7 -18.19 4.96 -12.85
N TRP A 8 -17.53 5.07 -14.01
CA TRP A 8 -16.06 5.12 -14.12
C TRP A 8 -15.43 6.28 -13.35
N ASP A 9 -16.17 7.38 -13.21
CA ASP A 9 -15.82 8.54 -12.40
C ASP A 9 -15.66 8.19 -10.92
N PHE A 10 -16.51 7.31 -10.37
CA PHE A 10 -16.39 6.83 -8.98
C PHE A 10 -15.19 5.90 -8.79
N ILE A 11 -14.87 5.07 -9.78
CA ILE A 11 -13.70 4.19 -9.73
C ILE A 11 -12.41 5.03 -9.76
N ILE A 12 -12.30 5.93 -10.73
CA ILE A 12 -11.10 6.77 -10.90
C ILE A 12 -10.97 7.75 -9.73
N GLY A 13 -12.06 8.39 -9.32
CA GLY A 13 -12.08 9.29 -8.17
C GLY A 13 -11.79 8.56 -6.85
N GLY A 14 -12.38 7.38 -6.66
CA GLY A 14 -12.10 6.52 -5.51
C GLY A 14 -10.64 6.08 -5.46
N LEU A 15 -10.06 5.68 -6.59
CA LEU A 15 -8.63 5.33 -6.70
C LEU A 15 -7.74 6.53 -6.38
N ALA A 16 -8.05 7.72 -6.91
CA ALA A 16 -7.31 8.93 -6.63
C ALA A 16 -7.33 9.29 -5.14
N LEU A 17 -8.50 9.24 -4.50
CA LEU A 17 -8.65 9.47 -3.05
C LEU A 17 -7.92 8.43 -2.22
N PHE A 18 -7.95 7.17 -2.65
CA PHE A 18 -7.25 6.07 -1.99
C PHE A 18 -5.72 6.25 -2.03
N LEU A 19 -5.17 6.50 -3.23
CA LEU A 19 -3.75 6.75 -3.42
C LEU A 19 -3.29 8.00 -2.67
N PHE A 20 -4.07 9.09 -2.75
CA PHE A 20 -3.80 10.31 -2.01
C PHE A 20 -3.86 10.09 -0.50
N GLY A 21 -4.83 9.30 -0.02
CA GLY A 21 -4.95 8.94 1.40
C GLY A 21 -3.73 8.19 1.93
N ILE A 22 -3.22 7.21 1.18
CA ILE A 22 -1.97 6.51 1.50
C ILE A 22 -0.80 7.49 1.58
N GLN A 23 -0.65 8.36 0.59
CA GLN A 23 0.43 9.35 0.54
C GLN A 23 0.36 10.31 1.73
N PHE A 24 -0.81 10.91 1.98
CA PHE A 24 -1.01 11.90 3.03
C PHE A 24 -0.82 11.29 4.44
N MET A 25 -1.27 10.06 4.63
CA MET A 25 -1.01 9.29 5.85
C MET A 25 0.48 9.00 6.03
N GLY A 26 1.16 8.57 4.97
CA GLY A 26 2.60 8.31 4.96
C GLY A 26 3.42 9.56 5.29
N ASP A 27 3.07 10.71 4.72
CA ASP A 27 3.74 11.99 5.00
C ASP A 27 3.54 12.43 6.46
N GLY A 28 2.35 12.26 7.01
CA GLY A 28 2.05 12.52 8.42
C GLY A 28 2.85 11.60 9.36
N LEU A 29 2.86 10.29 9.08
CA LEU A 29 3.63 9.30 9.84
C LEU A 29 5.13 9.60 9.79
N LYS A 30 5.68 9.89 8.60
CA LYS A 30 7.07 10.29 8.39
C LYS A 30 7.43 11.56 9.16
N SER A 31 6.55 12.55 9.17
CA SER A 31 6.77 13.83 9.86
C SER A 31 6.71 13.71 11.38
N ILE A 32 5.92 12.78 11.92
CA ILE A 32 5.93 12.44 13.35
C ILE A 32 7.16 11.60 13.71
N ALA A 33 7.57 10.69 12.83
CA ALA A 33 8.66 9.76 13.10
C ALA A 33 10.04 10.44 13.11
N GLY A 34 10.29 11.43 12.25
CA GLY A 34 11.38 12.43 12.36
C GLY A 34 12.80 11.90 12.65
N GLU A 35 13.71 12.79 13.10
CA GLU A 35 15.16 12.54 13.37
C GLU A 35 15.45 11.26 14.18
N LYS A 36 14.51 10.82 15.01
CA LYS A 36 14.65 9.61 15.83
C LYS A 36 14.84 8.35 15.01
N LEU A 37 14.16 8.19 13.86
CA LEU A 37 14.35 7.02 13.00
C LEU A 37 15.81 6.89 12.52
N ARG A 38 16.49 8.00 12.26
CA ARG A 38 17.89 8.02 11.80
C ARG A 38 18.87 7.58 12.90
N GLU A 39 18.64 7.99 14.14
CA GLU A 39 19.41 7.52 15.31
C GLU A 39 19.12 6.05 15.68
N TYR A 40 17.88 5.58 15.50
CA TYR A 40 17.51 4.18 15.78
C TYR A 40 18.14 3.20 14.79
N ILE A 41 18.32 3.60 13.52
CA ILE A 41 18.97 2.76 12.50
C ILE A 41 20.41 2.42 12.91
N ASP A 42 21.17 3.39 13.40
CA ASP A 42 22.58 3.19 13.73
C ASP A 42 22.76 2.34 15.00
N ARG A 43 21.88 2.53 15.99
CA ARG A 43 21.98 1.83 17.28
C ARG A 43 21.38 0.42 17.27
N TYR A 44 20.44 0.13 16.37
CA TYR A 44 19.70 -1.14 16.40
C TYR A 44 19.96 -2.08 15.22
N THR A 45 20.72 -1.71 14.18
CA THR A 45 20.90 -2.62 13.02
C THR A 45 22.06 -3.61 13.17
N ASN A 46 22.59 -3.84 14.38
CA ASN A 46 23.80 -4.66 14.58
C ASN A 46 23.63 -6.17 14.28
N LYS A 47 22.40 -6.64 14.06
CA LYS A 47 22.10 -8.05 13.71
C LYS A 47 21.00 -8.11 12.63
N PRO A 48 21.01 -9.10 11.71
CA PRO A 48 20.03 -9.22 10.64
C PRO A 48 18.56 -9.21 11.11
N TRP A 49 18.24 -9.89 12.21
CA TRP A 49 16.87 -9.90 12.77
C TRP A 49 16.43 -8.54 13.32
N LYS A 50 17.36 -7.74 13.84
CA LYS A 50 17.04 -6.36 14.25
C LYS A 50 16.82 -5.48 13.03
N GLY A 51 17.57 -5.74 11.94
CA GLY A 51 17.31 -5.14 10.63
C GLY A 51 15.89 -5.40 10.15
N ILE A 52 15.37 -6.62 10.33
CA ILE A 52 13.97 -6.96 9.99
C ILE A 52 12.99 -6.10 10.78
N LEU A 53 13.17 -5.97 12.10
CA LEU A 53 12.30 -5.13 12.93
C LEU A 53 12.37 -3.66 12.53
N VAL A 54 13.58 -3.14 12.32
CA VAL A 54 13.82 -1.75 11.91
C VAL A 54 13.18 -1.49 10.54
N GLY A 55 13.41 -2.36 9.54
CA GLY A 55 12.81 -2.24 8.22
C GLY A 55 11.28 -2.31 8.24
N SER A 56 10.71 -3.18 9.09
CA SER A 56 9.25 -3.27 9.27
C SER A 56 8.68 -1.96 9.80
N ILE A 57 9.27 -1.44 10.88
CA ILE A 57 8.85 -0.19 11.52
C ILE A 57 9.00 0.99 10.55
N ILE A 58 10.14 1.08 9.86
CA ILE A 58 10.39 2.13 8.86
C ILE A 58 9.34 2.08 7.76
N THR A 59 9.07 0.91 7.18
CA THR A 59 8.06 0.81 6.12
C THR A 59 6.66 1.10 6.63
N VAL A 60 6.29 0.71 7.86
CA VAL A 60 5.00 1.08 8.44
C VAL A 60 4.85 2.60 8.50
N PHE A 61 5.91 3.34 8.85
CA PHE A 61 5.86 4.79 8.90
C PHE A 61 5.98 5.47 7.52
N ILE A 62 6.88 4.99 6.66
CA ILE A 62 7.12 5.57 5.33
C ILE A 62 6.05 5.13 4.33
N GLN A 63 5.31 4.05 4.60
CA GLN A 63 4.31 3.41 3.72
C GLN A 63 4.85 2.95 2.36
N SER A 64 6.17 2.90 2.21
CA SER A 64 6.84 2.47 0.98
C SER A 64 8.01 1.54 1.28
N SER A 65 7.87 0.27 0.93
CA SER A 65 8.96 -0.70 1.01
C SER A 65 10.05 -0.41 -0.03
N SER A 66 9.69 0.12 -1.20
CA SER A 66 10.66 0.53 -2.23
C SER A 66 11.55 1.67 -1.74
N ALA A 67 10.98 2.69 -1.10
CA ALA A 67 11.76 3.78 -0.50
C ALA A 67 12.68 3.27 0.62
N THR A 68 12.16 2.39 1.48
CA THR A 68 12.93 1.78 2.58
C THR A 68 14.10 0.95 2.04
N SER A 69 13.87 0.17 0.98
CA SER A 69 14.90 -0.62 0.30
C SER A 69 15.96 0.26 -0.36
N ALA A 70 15.55 1.34 -1.04
CA ALA A 70 16.47 2.28 -1.67
C ALA A 70 17.38 2.98 -0.65
N ILE A 71 16.85 3.35 0.53
CA ILE A 71 17.65 3.91 1.63
C ILE A 71 18.68 2.89 2.12
N ALA A 72 18.29 1.64 2.32
CA ALA A 72 19.18 0.58 2.77
C ALA A 72 20.32 0.32 1.76
N ILE A 73 20.01 0.28 0.45
CA ILE A 73 21.00 0.17 -0.62
C ILE A 73 21.93 1.39 -0.64
N GLY A 74 21.39 2.59 -0.44
CA GLY A 74 22.16 3.84 -0.35
C GLY A 74 23.18 3.82 0.81
N PHE A 75 22.80 3.29 1.97
CA PHE A 75 23.71 3.16 3.12
C PHE A 75 24.81 2.11 2.91
N VAL A 76 24.53 1.02 2.19
CA VAL A 76 25.56 0.06 1.80
C VAL A 76 26.56 0.71 0.84
N ARG A 77 26.07 1.45 -0.18
CA ARG A 77 26.94 2.18 -1.13
C ARG A 77 27.80 3.24 -0.44
N ALA A 78 27.29 3.87 0.62
CA ALA A 78 28.02 4.86 1.41
C ALA A 78 28.99 4.23 2.44
N GLY A 79 29.08 2.90 2.54
CA GLY A 79 29.92 2.22 3.52
C GLY A 79 29.42 2.33 4.97
N LEU A 80 28.19 2.80 5.17
CA LEU A 80 27.58 3.01 6.49
C LEU A 80 26.87 1.75 7.02
N MET A 81 26.66 0.75 6.17
CA MET A 81 25.93 -0.48 6.50
C MET A 81 26.48 -1.67 5.71
N SER A 82 26.50 -2.85 6.33
CA SER A 82 26.87 -4.09 5.63
C SER A 82 25.72 -4.62 4.76
N LEU A 83 26.05 -5.45 3.77
CA LEU A 83 25.04 -6.10 2.92
C LEU A 83 24.06 -6.94 3.74
N GLU A 84 24.55 -7.67 4.75
CA GLU A 84 23.73 -8.50 5.63
C GLU A 84 22.69 -7.68 6.41
N GLN A 85 23.10 -6.51 6.90
CA GLN A 85 22.20 -5.57 7.60
C GLN A 85 21.12 -5.04 6.66
N SER A 86 21.50 -4.68 5.43
CA SER A 86 20.58 -4.19 4.40
C SER A 86 19.56 -5.24 3.99
N ILE A 87 19.97 -6.50 3.81
CA ILE A 87 19.05 -7.62 3.57
C ILE A 87 18.01 -7.73 4.68
N GLY A 88 18.44 -7.61 5.95
CA GLY A 88 17.52 -7.58 7.09
C GLY A 88 16.48 -6.47 6.96
N ILE A 89 16.90 -5.24 6.63
CA ILE A 89 15.99 -4.11 6.43
C ILE A 89 15.03 -4.35 5.27
N ILE A 90 15.49 -4.89 4.14
CA ILE A 90 14.65 -5.14 2.96
C ILE A 90 13.58 -6.21 3.27
N ILE A 91 13.96 -7.30 3.95
CA ILE A 91 12.99 -8.32 4.40
C ILE A 91 11.97 -7.69 5.36
N GLY A 92 12.45 -6.89 6.33
CA GLY A 92 11.59 -6.13 7.22
C GLY A 92 10.64 -5.19 6.47
N ALA A 93 11.14 -4.51 5.45
CA ALA A 93 10.34 -3.57 4.67
C ALA A 93 9.14 -4.26 4.02
N ASN A 94 9.33 -5.47 3.48
CA ASN A 94 8.23 -6.26 2.92
C ASN A 94 7.22 -6.71 3.98
N ILE A 95 7.68 -7.04 5.18
CA ILE A 95 6.79 -7.35 6.32
C ILE A 95 6.01 -6.09 6.72
N GLY A 96 6.64 -4.93 6.78
CA GLY A 96 5.97 -3.67 7.14
C GLY A 96 4.81 -3.32 6.21
N THR A 97 4.95 -3.58 4.90
CA THR A 97 3.89 -3.35 3.90
C THR A 97 2.63 -4.19 4.17
N THR A 98 2.74 -5.33 4.85
CA THR A 98 1.58 -6.15 5.21
C THR A 98 0.60 -5.43 6.13
N VAL A 99 1.07 -4.45 6.92
CA VAL A 99 0.20 -3.64 7.78
C VAL A 99 -0.81 -2.86 6.94
N THR A 100 -0.42 -2.33 5.78
CA THR A 100 -1.35 -1.62 4.89
C THR A 100 -2.45 -2.55 4.39
N ALA A 101 -2.09 -3.75 3.92
CA ALA A 101 -3.06 -4.76 3.47
C ALA A 101 -3.97 -5.25 4.62
N PHE A 102 -3.43 -5.35 5.83
CA PHE A 102 -4.19 -5.70 7.03
C PHE A 102 -5.20 -4.61 7.39
N LEU A 103 -4.78 -3.33 7.38
CA LEU A 103 -5.67 -2.20 7.62
C LEU A 103 -6.84 -2.20 6.63
N ILE A 104 -6.57 -2.40 5.33
CA ILE A 104 -7.60 -2.49 4.29
C ILE A 104 -8.63 -3.59 4.62
N GLY A 105 -8.18 -4.73 5.15
CA GLY A 105 -9.04 -5.86 5.53
C GLY A 105 -9.94 -5.61 6.75
N LEU A 106 -9.74 -4.54 7.53
CA LEU A 106 -10.53 -4.25 8.74
C LEU A 106 -11.94 -3.69 8.43
N LYS A 107 -12.31 -3.51 7.16
CA LYS A 107 -13.63 -3.05 6.70
C LYS A 107 -14.11 -1.77 7.42
N VAL A 108 -13.20 -0.81 7.59
CA VAL A 108 -13.45 0.45 8.31
C VAL A 108 -14.18 1.51 7.44
N GLU A 109 -14.65 1.12 6.25
CA GLU A 109 -15.32 1.99 5.26
C GLU A 109 -16.51 2.76 5.82
N ALA A 110 -17.28 2.18 6.74
CA ALA A 110 -18.43 2.83 7.34
C ALA A 110 -18.04 4.04 8.21
N LEU A 111 -16.83 4.02 8.77
CA LEU A 111 -16.32 5.09 9.63
C LEU A 111 -15.44 6.09 8.88
N ALA A 112 -15.14 5.84 7.60
CA ALA A 112 -14.19 6.60 6.81
C ALA A 112 -14.47 8.11 6.83
N LEU A 113 -15.73 8.53 6.63
CA LEU A 113 -16.12 9.95 6.63
C LEU A 113 -15.95 10.62 8.01
N TYR A 114 -16.10 9.91 9.11
CA TYR A 114 -15.82 10.45 10.45
C TYR A 114 -14.33 10.71 10.62
N PHE A 115 -13.47 9.81 10.14
CA PHE A 115 -12.02 10.03 10.12
C PHE A 115 -11.63 11.18 9.19
N VAL A 116 -12.26 11.32 8.01
CA VAL A 116 -12.05 12.48 7.14
C VAL A 116 -12.39 13.77 7.87
N PHE A 117 -13.58 13.84 8.47
CA PHE A 117 -14.03 15.02 9.21
C PHE A 117 -13.08 15.40 10.35
N LEU A 118 -12.74 14.44 11.22
CA LEU A 118 -11.81 14.65 12.33
C LEU A 118 -10.41 15.03 11.83
N GLY A 119 -9.92 14.37 10.79
CA GLY A 119 -8.63 14.65 10.18
C GLY A 119 -8.53 16.06 9.61
N VAL A 120 -9.57 16.52 8.90
CA VAL A 120 -9.66 17.90 8.41
C VAL A 120 -9.69 18.89 9.58
N LEU A 121 -10.53 18.65 10.59
CA LEU A 121 -10.60 19.53 11.76
C LEU A 121 -9.24 19.66 12.46
N ILE A 122 -8.58 18.54 12.73
CA ILE A 122 -7.27 18.56 13.38
C ILE A 122 -6.25 19.28 12.49
N THR A 123 -6.24 19.00 11.19
CA THR A 123 -5.26 19.60 10.26
C THR A 123 -5.43 21.12 10.13
N LEU A 124 -6.67 21.62 10.06
CA LEU A 124 -6.96 23.05 9.87
C LEU A 124 -6.85 23.86 11.17
N PHE A 125 -7.23 23.29 12.32
CA PHE A 125 -7.28 24.01 13.59
C PHE A 125 -6.07 23.75 14.50
N ALA A 126 -5.18 22.83 14.14
CA ALA A 126 -3.95 22.58 14.90
C ALA A 126 -3.03 23.80 14.92
N LYS A 127 -2.64 24.22 16.12
CA LYS A 127 -1.66 25.30 16.33
C LYS A 127 -0.21 24.79 16.33
N ARG A 128 0.00 23.49 16.54
CA ARG A 128 1.32 22.86 16.64
C ARG A 128 1.56 21.92 15.45
N LYS A 129 2.75 21.99 14.83
CA LYS A 129 3.13 21.11 13.70
C LYS A 129 2.87 19.62 13.96
N LYS A 130 3.20 19.12 15.16
CA LYS A 130 2.97 17.72 15.53
C LYS A 130 1.48 17.33 15.52
N GLN A 131 0.59 18.25 15.90
CA GLN A 131 -0.86 18.03 15.83
C GLN A 131 -1.34 18.06 14.38
N THR A 132 -0.81 18.96 13.55
CA THR A 132 -1.08 18.98 12.11
C THR A 132 -0.72 17.64 11.48
N TYR A 133 0.46 17.08 11.77
CA TYR A 133 0.86 15.76 11.26
C TYR A 133 -0.06 14.63 11.75
N MET A 134 -0.54 14.68 13.00
CA MET A 134 -1.53 13.73 13.49
C MET A 134 -2.85 13.84 12.70
N GLY A 135 -3.27 15.07 12.40
CA GLY A 135 -4.42 15.35 11.53
C GLY A 135 -4.23 14.77 10.13
N GLN A 136 -3.02 14.86 9.56
CA GLN A 136 -2.70 14.26 8.26
C GLN A 136 -2.83 12.75 8.26
N ILE A 137 -2.38 12.08 9.33
CA ILE A 137 -2.53 10.62 9.48
C ILE A 137 -4.00 10.24 9.51
N VAL A 138 -4.79 10.92 10.35
CA VAL A 138 -6.23 10.64 10.52
C VAL A 138 -7.00 10.94 9.22
N LEU A 139 -6.67 12.05 8.55
CA LEU A 139 -7.28 12.43 7.28
C LEU A 139 -6.92 11.43 6.18
N GLY A 140 -5.64 11.09 6.04
CA GLY A 140 -5.17 10.12 5.06
C GLY A 140 -5.80 8.75 5.26
N PHE A 141 -5.92 8.29 6.51
CA PHE A 141 -6.66 7.08 6.86
C PHE A 141 -8.14 7.17 6.41
N GLY A 142 -8.84 8.26 6.73
CA GLY A 142 -10.22 8.46 6.29
C GLY A 142 -10.38 8.46 4.77
N LEU A 143 -9.51 9.17 4.04
CA LEU A 143 -9.56 9.24 2.57
C LEU A 143 -9.24 7.90 1.91
N LEU A 144 -8.31 7.13 2.49
CA LEU A 144 -7.99 5.77 2.08
C LEU A 144 -9.24 4.89 2.08
N PHE A 145 -9.94 4.80 3.22
CA PHE A 145 -11.14 3.95 3.32
C PHE A 145 -12.33 4.50 2.55
N PHE A 146 -12.46 5.82 2.44
CA PHE A 146 -13.53 6.43 1.66
C PHE A 146 -13.35 6.17 0.16
N GLY A 147 -12.12 6.30 -0.34
CA GLY A 147 -11.77 5.94 -1.71
C GLY A 147 -12.06 4.47 -2.01
N LEU A 148 -11.70 3.57 -1.09
CA LEU A 148 -12.02 2.13 -1.17
C LEU A 148 -13.51 1.85 -1.23
N ARG A 149 -14.32 2.60 -0.48
CA ARG A 149 -15.78 2.46 -0.50
C ARG A 149 -16.34 2.86 -1.86
N LEU A 150 -15.97 4.04 -2.36
CA LEU A 150 -16.45 4.54 -3.65
C LEU A 150 -16.12 3.60 -4.81
N MET A 151 -14.89 3.06 -4.83
CA MET A 151 -14.52 2.09 -5.86
C MET A 151 -15.17 0.72 -5.63
N GLY A 152 -15.34 0.27 -4.38
CA GLY A 152 -15.89 -1.05 -4.06
C GLY A 152 -17.32 -1.22 -4.55
N ASP A 153 -18.15 -0.18 -4.42
CA ASP A 153 -19.54 -0.18 -4.85
C ASP A 153 -19.65 -0.41 -6.38
N GLU A 154 -18.77 0.22 -7.17
CA GLU A 154 -18.73 0.05 -8.63
C GLU A 154 -17.93 -1.18 -9.10
N LEU A 155 -16.86 -1.57 -8.39
CA LEU A 155 -16.10 -2.79 -8.67
C LEU A 155 -16.93 -4.06 -8.46
N SER A 156 -17.89 -4.03 -7.53
CA SER A 156 -18.84 -5.12 -7.33
C SER A 156 -19.72 -5.39 -8.55
N LYS A 157 -20.05 -4.33 -9.31
CA LYS A 157 -20.79 -4.40 -10.56
C LYS A 157 -19.93 -4.94 -11.71
N LEU A 158 -18.66 -4.51 -11.78
CA LEU A 158 -17.67 -5.04 -12.74
C LEU A 158 -17.52 -6.56 -12.61
N GLY A 159 -17.54 -7.06 -11.37
CA GLY A 159 -17.47 -8.49 -11.06
C GLY A 159 -18.59 -9.37 -11.61
N GLN A 160 -19.71 -8.76 -12.03
CA GLN A 160 -20.86 -9.47 -12.61
C GLN A 160 -20.83 -9.48 -14.14
N MET A 161 -19.82 -8.88 -14.78
CA MET A 161 -19.68 -8.90 -16.23
C MET A 161 -18.95 -10.17 -16.70
N ASP A 162 -19.40 -10.71 -17.83
CA ASP A 162 -18.82 -11.91 -18.45
C ASP A 162 -17.32 -11.81 -18.72
N PHE A 163 -16.82 -10.60 -19.02
CA PHE A 163 -15.38 -10.36 -19.17
C PHE A 163 -14.61 -10.60 -17.87
N PHE A 164 -15.09 -10.09 -16.74
CA PHE A 164 -14.40 -10.23 -15.44
C PHE A 164 -14.52 -11.64 -14.89
N THR A 165 -15.67 -12.30 -15.06
CA THR A 165 -15.83 -13.71 -14.67
C THR A 165 -14.97 -14.63 -15.54
N THR A 166 -14.84 -14.36 -16.84
CA THR A 166 -13.93 -15.07 -17.75
C THR A 166 -12.46 -14.81 -17.40
N LEU A 167 -12.10 -13.56 -17.08
CA LEU A 167 -10.75 -13.20 -16.67
C LEU A 167 -10.39 -13.87 -15.33
N ALA A 168 -11.29 -13.83 -14.35
CA ALA A 168 -11.11 -14.46 -13.04
C ALA A 168 -10.99 -15.99 -13.14
N THR A 169 -11.82 -16.64 -13.96
CA THR A 169 -11.73 -18.09 -14.21
C THR A 169 -10.47 -18.47 -14.99
N THR A 170 -10.04 -17.66 -15.95
CA THR A 170 -8.77 -17.85 -16.66
C THR A 170 -7.59 -17.73 -15.70
N MET A 171 -7.59 -16.72 -14.82
CA MET A 171 -6.56 -16.56 -13.79
C MET A 171 -6.59 -17.69 -12.75
N GLN A 172 -7.76 -18.22 -12.42
CA GLN A 172 -7.92 -19.38 -11.54
C GLN A 172 -7.31 -20.65 -12.16
N ASN A 173 -7.53 -20.88 -13.45
CA ASN A 173 -7.04 -22.07 -14.16
C ASN A 173 -5.57 -21.94 -14.57
N GLN A 174 -5.06 -20.71 -14.72
CA GLN A 174 -3.69 -20.42 -15.10
C GLN A 174 -3.04 -19.43 -14.12
N PRO A 175 -2.55 -19.92 -12.96
CA PRO A 175 -1.90 -19.10 -11.92
C PRO A 175 -0.75 -18.21 -12.44
N ILE A 176 -0.02 -18.70 -13.45
CA ILE A 176 1.09 -17.98 -14.07
C ILE A 176 0.62 -16.66 -14.70
N LEU A 177 -0.57 -16.63 -15.32
CA LEU A 177 -1.12 -15.39 -15.87
C LEU A 177 -1.45 -14.39 -14.76
N GLY A 178 -2.09 -14.84 -13.68
CA GLY A 178 -2.37 -13.99 -12.52
C GLY A 178 -1.09 -13.35 -11.97
N PHE A 179 -0.03 -14.14 -11.83
CA PHE A 179 1.29 -13.67 -11.40
C PHE A 179 1.91 -12.63 -12.34
N ILE A 180 1.90 -12.86 -13.66
CA ILE A 180 2.42 -11.89 -14.62
C ILE A 180 1.60 -10.60 -14.61
N SER A 181 0.26 -10.71 -14.57
CA SER A 181 -0.63 -9.55 -14.50
C SER A 181 -0.39 -8.71 -13.25
N GLY A 182 -0.25 -9.34 -12.07
CA GLY A 182 0.07 -8.65 -10.83
C GLY A 182 1.43 -7.95 -10.86
N THR A 183 2.43 -8.61 -11.48
CA THR A 183 3.77 -8.05 -11.68
C THR A 183 3.71 -6.80 -12.55
N LEU A 184 3.09 -6.88 -13.73
CA LEU A 184 2.98 -5.77 -14.67
C LEU A 184 2.15 -4.61 -14.10
N MET A 185 1.01 -4.91 -13.49
CA MET A 185 0.15 -3.88 -12.90
C MET A 185 0.90 -3.14 -11.80
N THR A 186 1.64 -3.84 -10.96
CA THR A 186 2.44 -3.20 -9.90
C THR A 186 3.64 -2.45 -10.46
N ALA A 187 4.27 -2.94 -11.52
CA ALA A 187 5.33 -2.21 -12.20
C ALA A 187 4.82 -0.90 -12.84
N VAL A 188 3.58 -0.86 -13.33
CA VAL A 188 2.98 0.37 -13.86
C VAL A 188 2.54 1.32 -12.74
N VAL A 189 1.81 0.78 -11.76
CA VAL A 189 1.27 1.57 -10.63
C VAL A 189 2.37 1.98 -9.64
N GLN A 190 3.51 1.29 -9.65
CA GLN A 190 4.66 1.52 -8.78
C GLN A 190 4.32 1.42 -7.27
N SER A 191 3.22 0.73 -6.93
CA SER A 191 2.75 0.55 -5.56
C SER A 191 2.05 -0.81 -5.40
N SER A 192 2.71 -1.76 -4.72
CA SER A 192 2.13 -3.07 -4.43
C SER A 192 0.97 -3.00 -3.45
N SER A 193 1.04 -2.13 -2.43
CA SER A 193 -0.07 -1.89 -1.49
C SER A 193 -1.34 -1.45 -2.19
N ALA A 194 -1.21 -0.60 -3.21
CA ALA A 194 -2.37 -0.11 -3.95
C ALA A 194 -3.00 -1.23 -4.79
N VAL A 195 -2.16 -2.01 -5.48
CA VAL A 195 -2.60 -3.15 -6.29
C VAL A 195 -3.24 -4.24 -5.41
N VAL A 196 -2.64 -4.57 -4.27
CA VAL A 196 -3.20 -5.51 -3.29
C VAL A 196 -4.55 -5.01 -2.77
N GLY A 197 -4.70 -3.71 -2.47
CA GLY A 197 -5.97 -3.13 -2.03
C GLY A 197 -7.08 -3.28 -3.06
N ILE A 198 -6.78 -3.07 -4.34
CA ILE A 198 -7.74 -3.29 -5.44
C ILE A 198 -8.17 -4.76 -5.49
N ILE A 199 -7.22 -5.69 -5.44
CA ILE A 199 -7.51 -7.14 -5.48
C ILE A 199 -8.31 -7.59 -4.26
N GLN A 200 -8.00 -7.06 -3.07
CA GLN A 200 -8.77 -7.31 -1.86
C GLN A 200 -10.23 -6.86 -2.03
N LYS A 201 -10.48 -5.73 -2.71
CA LYS A 201 -11.85 -5.28 -2.99
C LYS A 201 -12.59 -6.12 -4.02
N ILE A 202 -11.91 -6.57 -5.07
CA ILE A 202 -12.49 -7.49 -6.06
C ILE A 202 -12.80 -8.85 -5.40
N TYR A 203 -11.95 -9.30 -4.48
CA TYR A 203 -12.21 -10.49 -3.67
C TYR A 203 -13.40 -10.30 -2.73
N ASP A 204 -13.45 -9.19 -1.99
CA ASP A 204 -14.55 -8.86 -1.06
C ASP A 204 -15.91 -8.76 -1.79
N SER A 205 -15.92 -8.34 -3.06
CA SER A 205 -17.13 -8.26 -3.87
C SER A 205 -17.59 -9.62 -4.42
N GLY A 206 -16.84 -10.70 -4.18
CA GLY A 206 -17.13 -12.04 -4.69
C GLY A 206 -16.75 -12.25 -6.17
N ALA A 207 -16.12 -11.26 -6.81
CA ALA A 207 -15.78 -11.31 -8.23
C ALA A 207 -14.55 -12.17 -8.53
N MET A 208 -13.70 -12.41 -7.53
CA MET A 208 -12.46 -13.17 -7.65
C MET A 208 -12.35 -14.16 -6.49
N THR A 209 -11.99 -15.41 -6.79
CA THR A 209 -11.71 -16.42 -5.77
C THR A 209 -10.33 -16.21 -5.17
N LEU A 210 -10.09 -16.73 -3.97
CA LEU A 210 -8.78 -16.64 -3.32
C LEU A 210 -7.67 -17.31 -4.18
N THR A 211 -8.01 -18.41 -4.86
CA THR A 211 -7.11 -19.13 -5.76
C THR A 211 -6.66 -18.27 -6.96
N ALA A 212 -7.53 -17.38 -7.46
CA ALA A 212 -7.17 -16.42 -8.50
C ALA A 212 -6.42 -15.19 -7.95
N ALA A 213 -6.77 -14.74 -6.74
CA ALA A 213 -6.16 -13.58 -6.10
C ALA A 213 -4.71 -13.83 -5.64
N LEU A 214 -4.41 -15.03 -5.12
CA LEU A 214 -3.09 -15.36 -4.56
C LEU A 214 -1.93 -15.21 -5.58
N PRO A 215 -1.99 -15.81 -6.78
CA PRO A 215 -0.93 -15.63 -7.78
C PRO A 215 -0.72 -14.16 -8.15
N PHE A 216 -1.81 -13.39 -8.22
CA PHE A 216 -1.76 -11.96 -8.50
C PHE A 216 -1.06 -11.17 -7.40
N VAL A 217 -1.37 -11.43 -6.14
CA VAL A 217 -0.70 -10.81 -4.98
C VAL A 217 0.79 -11.18 -4.95
N PHE A 218 1.16 -12.43 -5.24
CA PHE A 218 2.57 -12.82 -5.35
C PHE A 218 3.30 -12.09 -6.48
N GLY A 219 2.67 -11.97 -7.64
CA GLY A 219 3.18 -11.18 -8.76
C GLY A 219 3.36 -9.71 -8.38
N SER A 220 2.39 -9.14 -7.67
CA SER A 220 2.45 -7.76 -7.21
C SER A 220 3.69 -7.47 -6.37
N ASN A 221 4.04 -8.36 -5.45
CA ASN A 221 5.26 -8.22 -4.64
C ASN A 221 6.54 -8.19 -5.49
N ILE A 222 6.59 -8.97 -6.58
CA ILE A 222 7.71 -8.93 -7.52
C ILE A 222 7.70 -7.66 -8.36
N GLY A 223 6.54 -7.19 -8.80
CA GLY A 223 6.44 -5.96 -9.60
C GLY A 223 7.06 -4.75 -8.91
N THR A 224 7.00 -4.67 -7.58
CA THR A 224 7.65 -3.61 -6.78
C THR A 224 9.18 -3.58 -6.91
N THR A 225 9.82 -4.68 -7.33
CA THR A 225 11.28 -4.72 -7.55
C THR A 225 11.70 -3.89 -8.76
N VAL A 226 10.82 -3.69 -9.74
CA VAL A 226 11.07 -2.84 -10.91
C VAL A 226 11.33 -1.40 -10.50
N THR A 227 10.64 -0.91 -9.47
CA THR A 227 10.88 0.41 -8.87
C THR A 227 12.31 0.55 -8.35
N ALA A 228 12.82 -0.49 -7.68
CA ALA A 228 14.16 -0.48 -7.12
C ALA A 228 15.24 -0.51 -8.22
N VAL A 229 14.99 -1.24 -9.32
CA VAL A 229 15.87 -1.25 -10.50
C VAL A 229 15.92 0.12 -11.17
N PHE A 230 14.79 0.82 -11.31
CA PHE A 230 14.79 2.18 -11.86
C PHE A 230 15.48 3.21 -10.95
N ALA A 231 15.54 2.96 -9.65
CA ALA A 231 16.17 3.84 -8.68
C ALA A 231 17.68 3.56 -8.47
N SER A 232 18.20 2.45 -8.99
CA SER A 232 19.56 1.95 -8.73
C SER A 232 20.64 2.42 -9.69
#